data_AF-A0AAD5GMH5-F1
#
_entry.id   AF-A0AAD5GMH5-F1
#
_cell.length_a   1.000
_cell.length_b   1.000
_cell.length_c   1.000
_cell.angle_alpha   90.00
_cell.angle_beta   90.00
_cell.angle_gamma   90.00
#
_symmetry.space_group_name_H-M   'P 1'
#
loop_
_entity.id
_entity.type
_entity.pdbx_description
1 polymer ?
#
loop_
_entity_poly.entity_id
_entity_poly.type
_entity_poly.pdbx_seq_one_letter_code
_entity_poly.pdbx_strand_id
1 'polypeptide(L)'
;MVTAGANQAFVNIVLALCDAGDSVVMFAPYYFNSYMSFQMTGVTDILVGPGDPDTLQPDAGVLEAANGWFSFLDTRSQRFSWDGLKR
;
A
#
# COMPACT_ATOMS: atom_id res chain seq x y z
N MET A 1 -4.50 -14.06 15.29
CA MET A 1 -5.76 -13.41 15.70
C MET A 1 -6.88 -14.00 14.87
N VAL A 2 -7.90 -14.57 15.51
CA VAL A 2 -9.10 -15.05 14.79
C VAL A 2 -10.08 -13.90 14.72
N THR A 3 -10.64 -13.65 13.54
CA THR A 3 -11.58 -12.56 13.27
C THR A 3 -12.85 -13.09 12.63
N ALA A 4 -13.92 -12.31 12.68
CA ALA A 4 -15.16 -12.56 11.96
C ALA A 4 -14.97 -12.23 10.46
N GLY A 5 -14.13 -13.03 9.79
CA GLY A 5 -13.82 -12.89 8.37
C GLY A 5 -12.66 -11.93 8.06
N ALA A 6 -12.29 -11.90 6.78
CA ALA A 6 -11.14 -11.14 6.28
C ALA A 6 -11.36 -9.61 6.31
N ASN A 7 -12.60 -9.15 6.14
CA ASN A 7 -12.91 -7.72 6.21
C ASN A 7 -12.60 -7.15 7.61
N GLN A 8 -12.97 -7.86 8.68
CA GLN A 8 -12.61 -7.43 10.05
C GLN A 8 -11.09 -7.53 10.28
N ALA A 9 -10.44 -8.56 9.73
CA ALA A 9 -8.98 -8.69 9.82
C ALA A 9 -8.27 -7.50 9.18
N PHE A 10 -8.74 -7.05 8.01
CA PHE A 10 -8.17 -5.92 7.29
C PHE A 10 -8.29 -4.62 8.11
N VAL A 11 -9.47 -4.31 8.65
CA VAL A 11 -9.66 -3.11 9.49
C VAL A 11 -8.73 -3.13 10.70
N ASN A 12 -8.55 -4.29 11.35
CA ASN A 12 -7.63 -4.40 12.49
C ASN A 12 -6.16 -4.14 12.09
N ILE A 13 -5.74 -4.52 10.88
CA ILE A 13 -4.41 -4.21 10.36
C ILE A 13 -4.27 -2.71 10.12
N VAL A 14 -5.26 -2.08 9.49
CA VAL A 14 -5.24 -0.62 9.24
C VAL A 14 -5.13 0.14 10.55
N LEU A 15 -5.93 -0.20 11.57
CA LEU A 15 -5.87 0.44 12.89
C LEU A 15 -4.57 0.18 13.66
N ALA A 16 -3.84 -0.89 13.33
CA ALA A 16 -2.59 -1.23 13.99
C ALA A 16 -1.36 -0.59 13.33
N LEU A 17 -1.46 -0.24 12.04
CA LEU A 17 -0.33 0.24 11.24
C LEU A 17 -0.45 1.69 10.78
N CYS A 18 -1.68 2.21 10.66
CA CYS A 18 -1.94 3.54 10.14
C CYS A 18 -2.61 4.40 11.22
N ASP A 19 -2.12 5.63 11.36
CA ASP A 19 -2.77 6.68 12.12
C ASP A 19 -3.60 7.59 11.22
N ALA A 20 -4.46 8.41 11.83
CA ALA A 20 -5.25 9.39 11.09
C ALA A 20 -4.33 10.44 10.44
N GLY A 21 -4.46 10.61 9.13
CA GLY A 21 -3.60 11.50 8.33
C GLY A 21 -2.40 10.84 7.69
N ASP A 22 -2.15 9.54 7.93
CA ASP A 22 -1.18 8.78 7.13
C ASP A 22 -1.63 8.65 5.67
N SER A 23 -0.65 8.52 4.79
CA SER A 23 -0.86 8.29 3.36
C SER A 23 -0.70 6.80 3.03
N VAL A 24 -1.61 6.27 2.22
CA VAL A 24 -1.56 4.87 1.76
C VAL A 24 -1.67 4.79 0.24
N VAL A 25 -1.08 3.75 -0.34
CA VAL A 25 -1.12 3.51 -1.78
C VAL A 25 -1.97 2.29 -2.09
N MET A 26 -2.85 2.41 -3.09
CA MET A 26 -3.68 1.35 -3.64
C MET A 26 -3.51 1.29 -5.17
N PHE A 27 -3.85 0.17 -5.80
CA PHE A 27 -3.78 0.01 -7.25
C PHE A 27 -5.13 -0.37 -7.85
N ALA A 28 -5.50 0.27 -8.96
CA ALA A 28 -6.71 -0.05 -9.69
C ALA A 28 -6.54 -1.28 -10.60
N PRO A 29 -7.54 -2.17 -10.72
CA PRO A 29 -8.79 -2.18 -9.98
C PRO A 29 -8.60 -2.69 -8.54
N TYR A 30 -9.20 -1.99 -7.57
CA TYR A 30 -9.12 -2.34 -6.15
C TYR A 30 -10.45 -2.82 -5.58
N TYR A 31 -10.37 -3.56 -4.49
CA TYR A 31 -11.52 -3.98 -3.71
C TYR A 31 -12.09 -2.80 -2.92
N PHE A 32 -13.37 -2.48 -3.14
CA PHE A 32 -14.03 -1.30 -2.58
C PHE A 32 -13.98 -1.24 -1.04
N ASN A 33 -14.10 -2.39 -0.36
CA ASN A 33 -14.15 -2.40 1.10
C ASN A 33 -12.81 -1.99 1.72
N SER A 34 -11.69 -2.33 1.07
CA SER A 34 -10.37 -1.86 1.51
C SER A 34 -10.29 -0.33 1.48
N TYR A 35 -10.77 0.29 0.40
CA TYR A 35 -10.82 1.75 0.27
C TYR A 35 -11.71 2.37 1.35
N MET A 36 -12.92 1.83 1.54
CA MET A 36 -13.84 2.32 2.58
C MET A 36 -13.28 2.15 3.98
N SER A 37 -12.56 1.05 4.25
CA SER A 37 -11.94 0.79 5.55
C SER A 37 -10.88 1.84 5.91
N PHE A 38 -10.07 2.28 4.94
CA PHE A 38 -9.13 3.40 5.15
C PHE A 38 -9.86 4.70 5.49
N GLN A 39 -10.89 5.06 4.72
CA GLN A 39 -11.66 6.28 5.00
C GLN A 39 -12.32 6.25 6.38
N MET A 40 -12.89 5.11 6.78
CA MET A 40 -13.55 4.94 8.07
C MET A 40 -12.58 5.03 9.26
N THR A 41 -11.30 4.74 9.05
CA THR A 41 -10.27 4.77 10.10
C THR A 41 -9.52 6.10 10.17
N GLY A 42 -9.88 7.07 9.33
CA GLY A 42 -9.27 8.40 9.30
C GLY A 42 -8.08 8.53 8.34
N VAL A 43 -7.78 7.49 7.57
CA VAL A 43 -6.80 7.51 6.49
C VAL A 43 -7.48 8.05 5.24
N THR A 44 -7.30 9.35 4.99
CA THR A 44 -8.00 10.06 3.90
C THR A 44 -7.12 10.30 2.68
N ASP A 45 -5.80 10.26 2.83
CA ASP A 45 -4.85 10.45 1.73
C ASP A 45 -4.51 9.10 1.07
N ILE A 46 -5.41 8.66 0.20
CA ILE A 46 -5.31 7.37 -0.50
C ILE A 46 -4.88 7.62 -1.95
N LEU A 47 -3.62 7.34 -2.27
CA LEU A 47 -3.11 7.41 -3.63
C LEU A 47 -3.48 6.15 -4.39
N VAL A 48 -4.27 6.28 -5.46
CA VAL A 48 -4.62 5.15 -6.32
C VAL A 48 -3.79 5.18 -7.60
N GLY A 49 -2.85 4.25 -7.72
CA GLY A 49 -2.06 4.03 -8.92
C GLY A 49 -2.78 3.17 -9.97
N PRO A 50 -2.43 3.29 -11.25
CA PRO A 50 -2.87 2.36 -12.28
C PRO A 50 -2.27 0.97 -12.07
N GLY A 51 -3.06 -0.07 -12.30
CA GLY A 51 -2.57 -1.42 -12.55
C GLY A 51 -2.58 -1.72 -14.05
N ASP A 52 -1.81 -2.74 -14.43
CA ASP A 52 -1.77 -3.25 -15.79
C ASP A 52 -3.17 -3.78 -16.21
N PRO A 53 -3.74 -3.34 -17.34
CA PRO A 53 -5.11 -3.69 -17.73
C PRO A 53 -5.33 -5.19 -18.01
N ASP A 54 -4.29 -5.91 -18.43
CA ASP A 54 -4.39 -7.29 -18.89
C ASP A 54 -4.00 -8.29 -17.79
N THR A 55 -3.00 -7.94 -16.99
CA THR A 55 -2.43 -8.78 -15.93
C THR A 55 -2.90 -8.38 -14.54
N LEU A 56 -3.51 -7.20 -14.39
CA LEU A 56 -3.95 -6.60 -13.13
C LEU A 56 -2.82 -6.42 -12.11
N GLN A 57 -1.57 -6.42 -12.57
CA GLN A 57 -0.41 -6.23 -11.71
C GLN A 57 -0.22 -4.75 -11.39
N PRO A 58 0.19 -4.40 -10.16
CA PRO A 58 0.49 -3.03 -9.80
C PRO A 58 1.73 -2.53 -10.57
N ASP A 59 1.67 -1.33 -11.12
CA ASP A 59 2.83 -0.70 -11.76
C ASP A 59 3.83 -0.22 -10.70
N ALA A 60 4.98 -0.90 -10.63
CA ALA A 60 6.05 -0.55 -9.70
C ALA A 60 6.66 0.83 -9.96
N GLY A 61 6.62 1.33 -11.21
CA GLY A 61 7.12 2.67 -11.55
C GLY A 61 6.34 3.78 -10.87
N VAL A 62 5.05 3.54 -10.57
CA VAL A 62 4.21 4.47 -9.80
C VAL A 62 4.66 4.55 -8.35
N LEU A 63 5.09 3.43 -7.74
CA LEU A 63 5.66 3.44 -6.39
C LEU A 63 6.96 4.24 -6.37
N GLU A 64 7.83 4.03 -7.35
CA GLU A 64 9.11 4.75 -7.45
C GLU A 64 8.91 6.26 -7.66
N ALA A 65 7.93 6.65 -8.48
CA ALA A 65 7.60 8.06 -8.74
C ALA A 65 6.89 8.74 -7.57
N ALA A 66 6.02 8.03 -6.84
CA ALA A 66 5.44 8.51 -5.59
C ALA A 66 6.51 8.66 -4.48
N ASN A 67 7.60 7.89 -4.58
CA ASN A 67 8.65 7.79 -3.59
C ASN A 67 9.84 8.77 -3.82
N GLY A 68 9.58 10.07 -3.74
CA GLY A 68 10.55 10.95 -3.06
C GLY A 68 10.91 10.47 -1.63
N TRP A 69 10.12 9.53 -1.10
CA TRP A 69 10.10 8.93 0.23
C TRP A 69 11.15 7.84 0.50
N PHE A 70 11.79 7.25 -0.52
CA PHE A 70 12.81 6.20 -0.29
C PHE A 70 14.17 6.73 0.19
N SER A 71 14.36 8.05 0.24
CA SER A 71 15.60 8.67 0.75
C SER A 71 15.75 8.59 2.28
N PHE A 72 14.69 8.26 3.02
CA PHE A 72 14.72 8.20 4.49
C PHE A 72 15.20 6.85 5.05
N LEU A 73 15.25 5.78 4.25
CA LEU A 73 15.65 4.45 4.71
C LEU A 73 17.18 4.19 4.69
N ASP A 74 18.00 5.16 4.29
CA ASP A 74 19.47 5.01 4.22
C ASP A 74 20.22 5.66 5.41
N THR A 75 19.92 5.25 6.66
CA THR A 75 20.85 5.53 7.79
C THR A 75 21.01 4.39 8.78
N ARG A 76 20.27 3.28 8.65
CA ARG A 76 20.55 2.05 9.40
C ARG A 76 20.48 0.88 8.44
N SER A 77 21.66 0.44 8.03
CA SER A 77 21.94 -0.81 7.34
C SER A 77 20.81 -1.85 7.51
N GLN A 78 20.10 -2.15 6.44
CA GLN A 78 20.01 -3.47 5.81
C GLN A 78 19.44 -3.28 4.39
N ARG A 79 20.33 -3.36 3.40
CA ARG A 79 20.06 -3.22 1.96
C ARG A 79 18.87 -4.09 1.54
N PHE A 80 17.92 -3.51 0.81
CA PHE A 80 17.16 -4.24 -0.19
C PHE A 80 17.57 -3.68 -1.56
N SER A 81 18.49 -4.37 -2.24
CA SER A 81 18.84 -4.11 -3.63
C SER A 81 17.85 -4.87 -4.51
N TRP A 82 17.02 -4.17 -5.26
CA TRP A 82 16.28 -4.73 -6.39
C TRP A 82 17.15 -4.61 -7.65
N ASP A 83 18.21 -5.42 -7.71
CA ASP A 83 18.95 -5.63 -8.96
C ASP A 83 18.12 -6.56 -9.86
N GLY A 84 17.62 -5.99 -10.96
CA GLY A 84 16.71 -6.62 -11.91
C GLY A 84 17.06 -8.07 -12.22
N LEU A 85 16.23 -8.98 -11.73
CA LEU A 85 16.23 -10.37 -12.17
C LEU A 85 15.37 -10.46 -13.43
N LYS A 86 15.98 -10.19 -14.59
CA LYS A 86 15.61 -10.88 -15.81
C LYS A 86 15.94 -12.36 -15.62
N ARG A 87 14.93 -13.20 -15.39
CA ARG A 87 14.88 -14.59 -15.87
C ARG A 87 13.45 -14.95 -16.22
#